data_AF-A0A7C1K5D6-F1
#
_entry.id   AF-A0A7C1K5D6-F1
#
_cell.length_a   1.000
_cell.length_b   1.000
_cell.length_c   1.000
_cell.angle_alpha   90.00
_cell.angle_beta   90.00
_cell.angle_gamma   90.00
#
_symmetry.space_group_name_H-M   'P 1'
#
loop_
_entity.id
_entity.type
_entity.pdbx_description
1 polymer ?
#
loop_
_entity_poly.entity_id
_entity_poly.type
_entity_poly.pdbx_seq_one_letter_code
_entity_poly.pdbx_strand_id
1 'polypeptide(L)'
;MCKQSIQKRRYFLIEGVLGCAIAALFSDKRSACPVRSALRPCRRDFNRQPKVAPKLERASGDGQLRETTKLIIIPSPTYLYLFPPYEEAGRSMSESAMVSATQDQFAASSAQIRSPGWRRIARTLSPLGLLAVIILLWEALKFAFNITDYNLPHLIPLPFLNRGGTAGDEMPSILGAFFKPTATGPLLITVLAKAALITWLEALAGFILGGALGFLLGVTFAHSRLLERGLLPYVVASQTVPILAIAPMVVVWRGTGWDSKAIIAAYLTFFPVTINTLRGLQSVEPTALELMHSYAATKRAILLKLRIPAAVPYIFTALKISATASVVGAIIGELPVGSTQGIGPAIINYAQYYNTWPPNLWATILVAALVGIGFYALVALVERRVVTWLPPTEGG
;
A
#
# COMPACT_ATOMS: atom_id res chain seq x y z
N MET A 1 41.80 29.10 3.04
CA MET A 1 41.34 27.96 3.87
C MET A 1 40.43 28.42 5.02
N CYS A 2 39.28 29.05 4.72
CA CYS A 2 38.29 29.44 5.75
C CYS A 2 36.88 29.49 5.14
N LYS A 3 36.48 28.44 4.40
CA LYS A 3 35.11 28.30 3.85
C LYS A 3 34.63 26.85 3.69
N GLN A 4 35.35 25.88 4.27
CA GLN A 4 35.00 24.45 4.23
C GLN A 4 34.54 23.87 5.60
N SER A 5 34.57 24.64 6.69
CA SER A 5 34.24 24.13 8.04
C SER A 5 32.76 24.30 8.47
N ILE A 6 31.93 25.00 7.69
CA ILE A 6 30.51 25.25 8.05
C ILE A 6 29.53 24.26 7.38
N GLN A 7 29.92 23.63 6.26
CA GLN A 7 29.07 22.65 5.56
C GLN A 7 29.02 21.27 6.25
N LYS A 8 30.07 20.87 7.00
CA LYS A 8 30.09 19.60 7.74
C LYS A 8 29.26 19.59 9.03
N ARG A 9 28.81 20.75 9.55
CA ARG A 9 28.02 20.83 10.80
C ARG A 9 26.50 20.70 10.62
N ARG A 10 25.97 20.81 9.39
CA ARG A 10 24.52 20.68 9.13
C ARG A 10 24.04 19.25 8.83
N TYR A 11 24.93 18.35 8.40
CA TYR A 11 24.56 16.94 8.16
C TYR A 11 24.62 16.07 9.44
N PHE A 12 25.42 16.46 10.45
CA PHE A 12 25.53 15.68 11.70
C PHE A 12 24.35 15.89 12.68
N LEU A 13 23.54 16.93 12.49
CA LEU A 13 22.41 17.24 13.38
C LEU A 13 21.09 16.54 13.00
N ILE A 14 21.02 15.90 11.83
CA ILE A 14 19.82 15.17 11.38
C ILE A 14 19.92 13.67 11.72
N GLU A 15 21.14 13.11 11.76
CA GLU A 15 21.41 11.72 12.17
C GLU A 15 21.36 11.52 13.71
N GLY A 16 21.65 12.56 14.51
CA GLY A 16 21.74 12.44 15.97
C GLY A 16 20.38 12.36 16.72
N VAL A 17 19.29 12.84 16.11
CA VAL A 17 17.96 12.85 16.77
C VAL A 17 17.21 11.54 16.54
N LEU A 18 17.50 10.82 15.45
CA LEU A 18 16.90 9.51 15.17
C LEU A 18 17.62 8.36 15.91
N GLY A 19 18.92 8.48 16.17
CA GLY A 19 19.70 7.49 16.93
C GLY A 19 19.36 7.42 18.42
N CYS A 20 19.06 8.56 19.06
CA CYS A 20 18.70 8.59 20.49
C CYS A 20 17.30 8.01 20.79
N ALA A 21 16.36 8.09 19.84
CA ALA A 21 15.02 7.54 20.01
C ALA A 21 15.00 6.00 19.93
N ILE A 22 15.92 5.40 19.18
CA ILE A 22 16.03 3.95 19.02
C ILE A 22 16.85 3.31 20.16
N ALA A 23 17.85 4.02 20.70
CA ALA A 23 18.63 3.56 21.85
C ALA A 23 17.84 3.53 23.18
N ALA A 24 16.81 4.36 23.32
CA ALA A 24 15.94 4.38 24.50
C ALA A 24 14.93 3.22 24.58
N LEU A 25 14.75 2.45 23.48
CA LEU A 25 13.78 1.35 23.41
C LEU A 25 14.39 -0.05 23.59
N PHE A 26 15.72 -0.16 23.76
CA PHE A 26 16.43 -1.45 23.85
C PHE A 26 17.49 -1.55 24.96
N SER A 27 17.38 -0.76 26.03
CA SER A 27 18.22 -0.92 27.22
C SER A 27 17.43 -1.56 28.38
N ASP A 28 17.23 -2.87 28.29
CA ASP A 28 16.97 -3.71 29.45
C ASP A 28 18.00 -4.84 29.46
N LYS A 29 19.07 -4.66 30.27
CA LYS A 29 19.52 -5.67 31.23
C LYS A 29 20.68 -5.17 32.10
N ARG A 30 20.36 -5.13 33.40
CA ARG A 30 21.17 -5.62 34.54
C ARG A 30 22.63 -5.17 34.64
N SER A 31 22.86 -4.28 35.60
CA SER A 31 24.04 -4.37 36.47
C SER A 31 23.75 -3.76 37.85
N ALA A 32 23.74 -4.65 38.86
CA ALA A 32 24.13 -4.46 40.26
C ALA A 32 23.44 -3.39 41.13
N CYS A 33 22.77 -3.88 42.17
CA CYS A 33 22.56 -3.25 43.50
C CYS A 33 23.92 -2.94 44.16
N PRO A 34 24.05 -1.96 45.09
CA PRO A 34 23.42 -2.03 46.42
C PRO A 34 22.79 -0.67 46.87
N VAL A 35 21.81 -0.60 47.77
CA VAL A 35 22.00 -0.57 49.23
C VAL A 35 20.60 -0.64 49.92
N ARG A 36 20.55 -1.47 50.98
CA ARG A 36 19.56 -1.59 52.09
C ARG A 36 18.97 -0.24 52.54
N SER A 37 17.78 -0.05 53.11
CA SER A 37 16.97 -0.83 54.07
C SER A 37 15.71 -0.02 54.40
N ALA A 38 14.52 -0.63 54.42
CA ALA A 38 13.47 -0.38 55.42
C ALA A 38 12.31 -1.39 55.27
N LEU A 39 12.37 -2.43 56.11
CA LEU A 39 11.27 -3.09 56.84
C LEU A 39 9.96 -2.24 56.86
N ARG A 40 8.72 -2.70 56.63
CA ARG A 40 8.00 -3.93 57.07
C ARG A 40 6.62 -4.01 56.35
N PRO A 41 5.85 -5.11 56.47
CA PRO A 41 4.68 -5.45 55.66
C PRO A 41 3.34 -5.07 56.31
N CYS A 42 2.30 -4.86 55.50
CA CYS A 42 0.91 -4.96 55.95
C CYS A 42 0.03 -5.66 54.90
N ARG A 43 -0.67 -6.67 55.39
CA ARG A 43 -1.58 -7.61 54.72
C ARG A 43 -3.02 -7.21 55.09
N ARG A 44 -4.01 -7.57 54.25
CA ARG A 44 -5.49 -7.43 54.36
C ARG A 44 -6.07 -6.22 53.62
N ASP A 45 -7.27 -6.23 53.05
CA ASP A 45 -8.27 -7.26 52.71
C ASP A 45 -9.29 -6.60 51.76
N PHE A 46 -10.01 -7.41 50.99
CA PHE A 46 -11.41 -7.23 50.54
C PHE A 46 -11.94 -5.86 50.06
N ASN A 47 -12.31 -5.87 48.76
CA ASN A 47 -13.64 -5.55 48.24
C ASN A 47 -14.34 -4.25 48.71
N ARG A 48 -14.43 -3.23 47.83
CA ARG A 48 -15.60 -2.34 47.68
C ARG A 48 -15.46 -1.37 46.51
N GLN A 49 -16.46 -1.36 45.62
CA GLN A 49 -16.73 -0.28 44.67
C GLN A 49 -17.34 0.94 45.39
N PRO A 50 -17.13 2.18 44.91
CA PRO A 50 -17.97 3.31 45.30
C PRO A 50 -18.97 3.71 44.21
N LYS A 51 -20.25 3.80 44.61
CA LYS A 51 -21.33 4.52 43.91
C LYS A 51 -21.12 6.03 44.05
N VAL A 52 -21.36 6.80 42.99
CA VAL A 52 -21.53 8.26 43.08
C VAL A 52 -22.76 8.67 42.26
N ALA A 53 -23.75 9.24 42.95
CA ALA A 53 -24.91 9.90 42.37
C ALA A 53 -24.65 11.42 42.26
N PRO A 54 -25.15 12.14 41.24
CA PRO A 54 -25.00 13.58 41.16
C PRO A 54 -26.17 14.32 41.84
N LYS A 55 -25.80 15.39 42.55
CA LYS A 55 -26.63 16.30 43.32
C LYS A 55 -27.07 17.48 42.43
N LEU A 56 -28.36 17.79 42.43
CA LEU A 56 -28.98 18.95 41.78
C LEU A 56 -28.68 20.22 42.59
N GLU A 57 -28.19 21.27 41.92
CA GLU A 57 -28.09 22.61 42.50
C GLU A 57 -28.55 23.64 41.47
N ARG A 58 -29.60 24.41 41.83
CA ARG A 58 -30.12 25.56 41.07
C ARG A 58 -29.28 26.79 41.42
N ALA A 59 -28.91 27.57 40.42
CA ALA A 59 -28.56 28.97 40.59
C ALA A 59 -29.12 29.81 39.45
N SER A 60 -29.75 30.92 39.85
CA SER A 60 -30.42 31.96 39.08
C SER A 60 -29.42 33.04 38.66
N GLY A 61 -29.64 33.73 37.53
CA GLY A 61 -29.04 35.05 37.27
C GLY A 61 -28.57 35.29 35.83
N ASP A 62 -29.11 36.34 35.23
CA ASP A 62 -28.81 36.93 33.92
C ASP A 62 -27.32 37.12 33.60
N GLY A 63 -26.97 37.00 32.32
CA GLY A 63 -25.65 37.37 31.81
C GLY A 63 -25.44 36.99 30.34
N GLN A 64 -25.81 37.91 29.44
CA GLN A 64 -25.42 37.92 28.03
C GLN A 64 -23.90 37.78 27.87
N LEU A 65 -23.41 36.72 27.21
CA LEU A 65 -22.16 36.74 26.45
C LEU A 65 -22.29 35.83 25.21
N ARG A 66 -22.21 36.47 24.04
CA ARG A 66 -22.06 35.82 22.74
C ARG A 66 -20.65 35.23 22.67
N GLU A 67 -20.53 33.96 22.31
CA GLU A 67 -19.33 33.47 21.65
C GLU A 67 -19.64 32.42 20.59
N THR A 68 -19.16 32.74 19.40
CA THR A 68 -19.30 32.03 18.14
C THR A 68 -18.42 30.80 18.12
N THR A 69 -19.02 29.61 17.97
CA THR A 69 -18.32 28.44 17.40
C THR A 69 -19.21 27.83 16.32
N LYS A 70 -18.94 28.19 15.06
CA LYS A 70 -19.48 27.50 13.88
C LYS A 70 -18.83 26.12 13.81
N LEU A 71 -19.51 25.12 14.35
CA LEU A 71 -19.18 23.72 14.10
C LEU A 71 -19.63 23.36 12.69
N ILE A 72 -18.66 23.25 11.76
CA ILE A 72 -18.88 22.70 10.42
C ILE A 72 -19.11 21.19 10.60
N ILE A 73 -20.37 20.79 10.72
CA ILE A 73 -20.77 19.38 10.66
C ILE A 73 -20.82 19.01 9.18
N ILE A 74 -19.86 18.19 8.74
CA ILE A 74 -19.92 17.46 7.47
C ILE A 74 -20.84 16.25 7.73
N PRO A 75 -22.02 16.13 7.09
CA PRO A 75 -22.86 14.97 7.29
C PRO A 75 -22.29 13.78 6.50
N SER A 76 -21.71 12.81 7.21
CA SER A 76 -21.56 11.43 6.74
C SER A 76 -22.95 10.77 6.69
N PRO A 77 -23.27 9.95 5.67
CA PRO A 77 -24.58 9.31 5.55
C PRO A 77 -24.61 8.07 6.44
N THR A 78 -24.70 8.27 7.76
CA THR A 78 -24.99 7.19 8.69
C THR A 78 -26.49 7.21 8.95
N TYR A 79 -27.19 6.28 8.31
CA TYR A 79 -28.61 6.01 8.50
C TYR A 79 -28.93 5.83 9.99
N LEU A 80 -29.54 6.84 10.59
CA LEU A 80 -30.15 6.76 11.91
C LEU A 80 -31.66 6.63 11.68
N TYR A 81 -32.15 5.40 11.65
CA TYR A 81 -33.59 5.14 11.80
C TYR A 81 -33.96 5.48 13.24
N LEU A 82 -34.28 6.75 13.49
CA LEU A 82 -35.00 7.18 14.68
C LEU A 82 -36.45 6.70 14.51
N PHE A 83 -36.75 5.51 15.01
CA PHE A 83 -38.12 5.18 15.37
C PHE A 83 -38.55 6.16 16.48
N PRO A 84 -39.69 6.86 16.35
CA PRO A 84 -40.18 7.69 17.44
C PRO A 84 -40.48 6.81 18.67
N PRO A 85 -40.29 7.33 19.89
CA PRO A 85 -40.61 6.58 21.11
C PRO A 85 -42.10 6.21 21.11
N TYR A 86 -42.39 4.96 21.46
CA TYR A 86 -43.73 4.34 21.40
C TYR A 86 -44.71 4.87 22.48
N GLU A 87 -44.49 6.05 23.03
CA GLU A 87 -45.13 6.48 24.27
C GLU A 87 -46.14 7.62 24.06
N GLU A 88 -46.88 7.60 22.95
CA GLU A 88 -48.08 8.43 22.78
C GLU A 88 -49.00 7.92 21.63
N ALA A 89 -49.20 6.60 21.52
CA ALA A 89 -50.21 6.04 20.61
C ALA A 89 -51.59 5.96 21.29
N GLY A 90 -52.13 7.13 21.61
CA GLY A 90 -53.45 7.31 22.21
C GLY A 90 -54.36 8.19 21.35
N ARG A 91 -54.26 8.12 20.01
CA ARG A 91 -55.25 8.70 19.07
C ARG A 91 -55.16 7.99 17.73
N SER A 92 -56.33 7.65 17.20
CA SER A 92 -56.57 6.94 15.95
C SER A 92 -55.83 7.55 14.75
N MET A 93 -54.69 6.96 14.39
CA MET A 93 -54.15 7.07 13.04
C MET A 93 -54.69 5.87 12.25
N SER A 94 -55.46 6.12 11.18
CA SER A 94 -56.00 5.06 10.33
C SER A 94 -54.87 4.36 9.55
N GLU A 95 -54.97 3.03 9.36
CA GLU A 95 -54.01 2.22 8.60
C GLU A 95 -53.65 2.82 7.23
N SER A 96 -54.61 3.48 6.57
CA SER A 96 -54.42 4.19 5.31
C SER A 96 -53.38 5.32 5.37
N ALA A 97 -53.28 6.04 6.48
CA ALA A 97 -52.32 7.13 6.66
C ALA A 97 -50.89 6.58 6.80
N MET A 98 -50.73 5.42 7.47
CA MET A 98 -49.44 4.77 7.68
C MET A 98 -48.87 4.18 6.37
N VAL A 99 -49.75 3.61 5.52
CA VAL A 99 -49.36 3.08 4.21
C VAL A 99 -48.97 4.20 3.24
N SER A 100 -49.68 5.34 3.23
CA SER A 100 -49.28 6.48 2.37
C SER A 100 -47.94 7.10 2.79
N ALA A 101 -47.71 7.26 4.10
CA ALA A 101 -46.48 7.85 4.62
C ALA A 101 -45.25 6.97 4.36
N THR A 102 -45.42 5.65 4.35
CA THR A 102 -44.34 4.71 4.00
C THR A 102 -44.10 4.70 2.48
N GLN A 103 -45.16 4.72 1.67
CA GLN A 103 -45.04 4.71 0.20
C GLN A 103 -44.35 5.97 -0.34
N ASP A 104 -44.66 7.15 0.20
CA ASP A 104 -44.00 8.41 -0.19
C ASP A 104 -42.52 8.45 0.26
N GLN A 105 -42.19 7.85 1.41
CA GLN A 105 -40.80 7.73 1.85
C GLN A 105 -39.99 6.77 0.96
N PHE A 106 -40.58 5.67 0.49
CA PHE A 106 -39.93 4.78 -0.48
C PHE A 106 -39.78 5.44 -1.86
N ALA A 107 -40.77 6.21 -2.32
CA ALA A 107 -40.69 6.97 -3.58
C ALA A 107 -39.59 8.05 -3.53
N ALA A 108 -39.52 8.83 -2.43
CA ALA A 108 -38.49 9.84 -2.24
C ALA A 108 -37.07 9.24 -2.12
N SER A 109 -36.93 8.07 -1.51
CA SER A 109 -35.66 7.34 -1.42
C SER A 109 -35.16 6.86 -2.80
N SER A 110 -36.07 6.39 -3.65
CA SER A 110 -35.73 5.91 -4.99
C SER A 110 -35.28 7.01 -5.97
N ALA A 111 -35.75 8.25 -5.76
CA ALA A 111 -35.38 9.41 -6.59
C ALA A 111 -33.95 9.94 -6.30
N GLN A 112 -33.37 9.62 -5.14
CA GLN A 112 -32.08 10.16 -4.69
C GLN A 112 -30.87 9.42 -5.25
N ILE A 113 -31.06 8.31 -5.97
CA ILE A 113 -29.98 7.46 -6.54
C ILE A 113 -29.79 7.74 -8.05
N ARG A 114 -29.67 9.01 -8.43
CA ARG A 114 -29.11 9.38 -9.75
C ARG A 114 -28.04 10.44 -9.54
N SER A 115 -26.84 10.00 -9.19
CA SER A 115 -25.68 10.90 -9.18
C SER A 115 -25.46 11.45 -10.61
N PRO A 116 -25.31 12.78 -10.78
CA PRO A 116 -25.15 13.38 -12.10
C PRO A 116 -23.91 12.81 -12.80
N GLY A 117 -24.02 12.51 -14.10
CA GLY A 117 -22.95 11.88 -14.90
C GLY A 117 -21.60 12.60 -14.81
N TRP A 118 -21.60 13.92 -14.56
CA TRP A 118 -20.39 14.70 -14.33
C TRP A 118 -19.59 14.25 -13.09
N ARG A 119 -20.23 13.78 -12.01
CA ARG A 119 -19.51 13.23 -10.84
C ARG A 119 -18.79 11.92 -11.17
N ARG A 120 -19.32 11.13 -12.11
CA ARG A 120 -18.62 9.93 -12.64
C ARG A 120 -17.41 10.34 -13.46
N ILE A 121 -17.59 11.26 -14.42
CA ILE A 121 -16.51 11.79 -15.26
C ILE A 121 -15.41 12.45 -14.42
N ALA A 122 -15.76 13.25 -13.41
CA ALA A 122 -14.83 13.89 -12.50
C ALA A 122 -14.04 12.90 -11.62
N ARG A 123 -14.62 11.76 -11.21
CA ARG A 123 -13.89 10.69 -10.50
C ARG A 123 -12.90 9.94 -11.40
N THR A 124 -13.22 9.75 -12.69
CA THR A 124 -12.28 9.16 -13.65
C THR A 124 -11.21 10.13 -14.12
N LEU A 125 -11.51 11.43 -14.18
CA LEU A 125 -10.55 12.47 -14.57
C LEU A 125 -9.68 12.94 -13.39
N SER A 126 -10.07 12.69 -12.14
CA SER A 126 -9.28 13.09 -10.97
C SER A 126 -7.87 12.49 -10.89
N PRO A 127 -7.61 11.21 -11.22
CA PRO A 127 -6.23 10.70 -11.23
C PRO A 127 -5.37 11.30 -12.36
N LEU A 128 -5.95 11.54 -13.54
CA LEU A 128 -5.24 12.18 -14.66
C LEU A 128 -4.96 13.66 -14.37
N GLY A 129 -5.92 14.37 -13.77
CA GLY A 129 -5.74 15.73 -13.29
C GLY A 129 -4.68 15.82 -12.20
N LEU A 130 -4.65 14.87 -11.26
CA LEU A 130 -3.60 14.79 -10.24
C LEU A 130 -2.22 14.53 -10.86
N LEU A 131 -2.13 13.62 -11.83
CA LEU A 131 -0.88 13.36 -12.56
C LEU A 131 -0.40 14.60 -13.31
N ALA A 132 -1.31 15.33 -13.97
CA ALA A 132 -0.99 16.59 -14.62
C ALA A 132 -0.48 17.64 -13.61
N VAL A 133 -1.11 17.75 -12.44
CA VAL A 133 -0.64 18.63 -11.35
C VAL A 133 0.75 18.23 -10.87
N ILE A 134 1.05 16.93 -10.74
CA ILE A 134 2.39 16.45 -10.36
C ILE A 134 3.43 16.83 -11.43
N ILE A 135 3.09 16.67 -12.71
CA ILE A 135 3.99 17.04 -13.82
C ILE A 135 4.21 18.56 -13.84
N LEU A 136 3.16 19.36 -13.66
CA LEU A 136 3.27 20.81 -13.60
C LEU A 136 4.09 21.25 -12.38
N LEU A 137 3.88 20.63 -11.23
CA LEU A 137 4.67 20.87 -10.02
C LEU A 137 6.14 20.51 -10.24
N TRP A 138 6.42 19.40 -10.91
CA TRP A 138 7.78 18.99 -11.29
C TRP A 138 8.47 20.05 -12.14
N GLU A 139 7.82 20.51 -13.22
CA GLU A 139 8.38 21.54 -14.11
C GLU A 139 8.50 22.91 -13.39
N ALA A 140 7.51 23.29 -12.57
CA ALA A 140 7.53 24.52 -11.79
C ALA A 140 8.63 24.53 -10.71
N LEU A 141 8.87 23.39 -10.05
CA LEU A 141 9.91 23.27 -9.04
C LEU A 141 11.30 23.35 -9.67
N LYS A 142 11.52 22.69 -10.81
CA LYS A 142 12.78 22.86 -11.57
C LYS A 142 13.02 24.31 -11.96
N PHE A 143 11.98 24.98 -12.43
CA PHE A 143 12.04 26.40 -12.77
C PHE A 143 12.35 27.28 -11.54
N ALA A 144 11.70 27.04 -10.41
CA ALA A 144 11.87 27.81 -9.18
C ALA A 144 13.27 27.65 -8.56
N PHE A 145 13.87 26.46 -8.64
CA PHE A 145 15.19 26.16 -8.08
C PHE A 145 16.33 26.26 -9.09
N ASN A 146 16.06 26.71 -10.33
CA ASN A 146 17.04 26.89 -11.40
C ASN A 146 17.90 25.64 -11.67
N ILE A 147 17.25 24.47 -11.71
CA ILE A 147 17.91 23.18 -11.92
C ILE A 147 18.16 22.99 -13.42
N THR A 148 19.38 22.60 -13.81
CA THR A 148 19.76 22.36 -15.20
C THR A 148 19.24 21.02 -15.74
N ASP A 149 19.02 20.95 -17.05
CA ASP A 149 18.50 19.75 -17.76
C ASP A 149 19.41 18.53 -17.64
N TYR A 150 20.70 18.79 -17.44
CA TYR A 150 21.70 17.78 -17.14
C TYR A 150 21.42 17.05 -15.81
N ASN A 151 20.97 17.81 -14.79
CA ASN A 151 20.65 17.25 -13.49
C ASN A 151 19.25 16.63 -13.46
N LEU A 152 18.26 17.29 -14.07
CA LEU A 152 16.88 16.80 -14.14
C LEU A 152 16.27 17.07 -15.52
N PRO A 153 16.11 16.05 -16.39
CA PRO A 153 15.55 16.25 -17.71
C PRO A 153 14.06 16.64 -17.68
N HIS A 154 13.60 17.29 -18.75
CA HIS A 154 12.18 17.61 -18.94
C HIS A 154 11.34 16.38 -19.27
N LEU A 155 10.18 16.27 -18.63
CA LEU A 155 9.22 15.18 -18.91
C LEU A 155 8.58 15.37 -20.29
N ILE A 156 8.20 16.61 -20.60
CA ILE A 156 7.53 17.02 -21.84
C ILE A 156 8.40 18.08 -22.50
N PRO A 157 8.57 18.07 -23.84
CA PRO A 157 9.24 19.17 -24.53
C PRO A 157 8.40 20.43 -24.36
N LEU A 158 8.81 21.34 -23.46
CA LEU A 158 8.21 22.66 -23.27
C LEU A 158 9.23 23.72 -23.71
N PRO A 159 9.24 24.13 -25.00
CA PRO A 159 10.27 25.00 -25.56
C PRO A 159 10.40 26.35 -24.84
N PHE A 160 9.31 26.82 -24.21
CA PHE A 160 9.21 28.14 -23.57
C PHE A 160 9.72 28.18 -22.11
N LEU A 161 9.97 27.02 -21.48
CA LEU A 161 10.56 26.96 -20.12
C LEU A 161 12.08 26.77 -20.15
N ASN A 162 12.67 26.59 -21.33
CA ASN A 162 14.09 26.33 -21.47
C ASN A 162 14.89 27.65 -21.36
N ARG A 163 15.41 27.92 -20.16
CA ARG A 163 16.20 29.13 -19.85
C ARG A 163 17.71 28.95 -20.13
N GLY A 164 18.14 27.76 -20.51
CA GLY A 164 19.51 27.47 -20.94
C GLY A 164 19.64 27.72 -22.45
N GLY A 165 20.22 28.85 -22.83
CA GLY A 165 20.49 29.16 -24.23
C GLY A 165 21.55 28.23 -24.83
N THR A 166 21.14 27.11 -25.41
CA THR A 166 21.70 26.60 -26.67
C THR A 166 20.55 26.07 -27.52
N ALA A 167 20.14 26.87 -28.49
CA ALA A 167 19.18 26.50 -29.53
C ALA A 167 19.76 25.48 -30.55
N GLY A 168 20.62 24.56 -30.09
CA GLY A 168 21.41 23.66 -30.93
C GLY A 168 21.96 22.39 -30.25
N ASP A 169 21.85 22.22 -28.92
CA ASP A 169 22.28 20.98 -28.27
C ASP A 169 21.06 20.12 -27.93
N GLU A 170 20.78 19.15 -28.80
CA GLU A 170 19.58 18.32 -28.86
C GLU A 170 19.39 17.33 -27.69
N MET A 171 19.47 17.77 -26.44
CA MET A 171 19.16 16.90 -25.29
C MET A 171 17.67 16.55 -25.35
N PRO A 172 17.28 15.30 -25.66
CA PRO A 172 15.88 14.96 -25.82
C PRO A 172 15.17 15.04 -24.47
N SER A 173 13.89 15.44 -24.48
CA SER A 173 13.01 15.17 -23.33
C SER A 173 12.95 13.67 -23.05
N ILE A 174 12.49 13.27 -21.87
CA ILE A 174 12.39 11.84 -21.53
C ILE A 174 11.54 11.09 -22.58
N LEU A 175 10.46 11.71 -23.06
CA LEU A 175 9.63 11.14 -24.13
C LEU A 175 10.35 11.12 -25.49
N GLY A 176 11.13 12.15 -25.81
CA GLY A 176 11.96 12.19 -27.02
C GLY A 176 13.05 11.13 -27.03
N ALA A 177 13.56 10.72 -25.85
CA ALA A 177 14.63 9.73 -25.73
C ALA A 177 14.21 8.35 -26.28
N PHE A 178 12.93 7.97 -26.17
CA PHE A 178 12.41 6.71 -26.70
C PHE A 178 12.63 6.54 -28.21
N PHE A 179 12.63 7.66 -28.95
CA PHE A 179 12.72 7.69 -30.40
C PHE A 179 14.14 7.98 -30.90
N LYS A 180 15.13 8.16 -30.01
CA LYS A 180 16.54 8.27 -30.43
C LYS A 180 17.19 6.88 -30.57
N PRO A 181 18.05 6.68 -31.59
CA PRO A 181 18.85 5.48 -31.71
C PRO A 181 19.87 5.40 -30.57
N THR A 182 20.08 4.19 -30.06
CA THR A 182 21.15 3.87 -29.11
C THR A 182 22.50 3.77 -29.83
N ALA A 183 23.59 3.75 -29.08
CA ALA A 183 24.95 3.62 -29.64
C ALA A 183 25.15 2.37 -30.52
N THR A 184 24.31 1.34 -30.34
CA THR A 184 24.32 0.09 -31.10
C THR A 184 23.43 0.13 -32.35
N GLY A 185 22.72 1.23 -32.62
CA GLY A 185 21.85 1.42 -33.80
C GLY A 185 20.33 1.32 -33.58
N PRO A 186 19.77 0.41 -32.75
CA PRO A 186 18.32 0.32 -32.58
C PRO A 186 17.75 1.45 -31.72
N LEU A 187 16.47 1.77 -31.92
CA LEU A 187 15.74 2.76 -31.11
C LEU A 187 15.67 2.32 -29.64
N LEU A 188 15.82 3.28 -28.72
CA LEU A 188 15.78 3.03 -27.28
C LEU A 188 14.52 2.25 -26.85
N ILE A 189 13.35 2.61 -27.41
CA ILE A 189 12.09 1.92 -27.12
C ILE A 189 12.15 0.41 -27.43
N THR A 190 12.82 -0.01 -28.50
CA THR A 190 12.90 -1.43 -28.85
C THR A 190 13.80 -2.22 -27.91
N VAL A 191 14.88 -1.59 -27.46
CA VAL A 191 15.80 -2.16 -26.47
C VAL A 191 15.08 -2.31 -25.13
N LEU A 192 14.41 -1.24 -24.68
CA LEU A 192 13.66 -1.23 -23.43
C LEU A 192 12.44 -2.16 -23.46
N ALA A 193 11.75 -2.29 -24.60
CA ALA A 193 10.62 -3.22 -24.73
C ALA A 193 11.07 -4.69 -24.60
N LYS A 194 12.21 -5.05 -25.20
CA LYS A 194 12.80 -6.40 -25.04
C LYS A 194 13.23 -6.64 -23.60
N ALA A 195 13.92 -5.68 -22.99
CA ALA A 195 14.31 -5.74 -21.59
C ALA A 195 13.10 -5.89 -20.66
N ALA A 196 12.06 -5.09 -20.88
CA ALA A 196 10.81 -5.14 -20.15
C ALA A 196 10.13 -6.51 -20.22
N LEU A 197 10.08 -7.12 -21.41
CA LEU A 197 9.48 -8.44 -21.58
C LEU A 197 10.23 -9.50 -20.77
N ILE A 198 11.56 -9.46 -20.78
CA ILE A 198 12.40 -10.41 -20.03
C ILE A 198 12.16 -10.28 -18.53
N THR A 199 12.25 -9.05 -17.99
CA THR A 199 11.97 -8.78 -16.58
C THR A 199 10.57 -9.21 -16.19
N TRP A 200 9.58 -9.01 -17.07
CA TRP A 200 8.19 -9.38 -16.82
C TRP A 200 8.01 -10.90 -16.73
N LEU A 201 8.70 -11.67 -17.58
CA LEU A 201 8.69 -13.13 -17.54
C LEU A 201 9.38 -13.69 -16.28
N GLU A 202 10.52 -13.11 -15.90
CA GLU A 202 11.23 -13.48 -14.66
C GLU A 202 10.39 -13.17 -13.42
N ALA A 203 9.76 -12.00 -13.38
CA ALA A 203 8.82 -11.60 -12.34
C ALA A 203 7.60 -12.54 -12.29
N LEU A 204 7.03 -12.92 -13.45
CA LEU A 204 5.89 -13.84 -13.53
C LEU A 204 6.24 -15.22 -12.98
N ALA A 205 7.41 -15.77 -13.34
CA ALA A 205 7.87 -17.05 -12.83
C ALA A 205 8.00 -17.01 -11.30
N GLY A 206 8.64 -15.98 -10.76
CA GLY A 206 8.77 -15.79 -9.32
C GLY A 206 7.43 -15.56 -8.61
N PHE A 207 6.53 -14.78 -9.21
CA PHE A 207 5.19 -14.53 -8.71
C PHE A 207 4.37 -15.81 -8.56
N ILE A 208 4.41 -16.70 -9.56
CA ILE A 208 3.71 -17.99 -9.51
C ILE A 208 4.33 -18.89 -8.43
N LEU A 209 5.66 -18.99 -8.39
CA LEU A 209 6.35 -19.85 -7.42
C LEU A 209 6.14 -19.39 -5.98
N GLY A 210 6.39 -18.12 -5.69
CA GLY A 210 6.23 -17.57 -4.35
C GLY A 210 4.76 -17.44 -3.94
N GLY A 211 3.87 -17.11 -4.88
CA GLY A 211 2.42 -17.11 -4.65
C GLY A 211 1.90 -18.50 -4.30
N ALA A 212 2.30 -19.54 -5.03
CA ALA A 212 1.93 -20.92 -4.73
C ALA A 212 2.48 -21.36 -3.37
N LEU A 213 3.77 -21.12 -3.09
CA LEU A 213 4.39 -21.44 -1.80
C LEU A 213 3.68 -20.71 -0.64
N GLY A 214 3.42 -19.41 -0.80
CA GLY A 214 2.78 -18.61 0.22
C GLY A 214 1.35 -19.05 0.49
N PHE A 215 0.59 -19.35 -0.57
CA PHE A 215 -0.76 -19.89 -0.43
C PHE A 215 -0.76 -21.22 0.32
N LEU A 216 0.14 -22.14 -0.03
CA LEU A 216 0.27 -23.44 0.63
C LEU A 216 0.63 -23.30 2.11
N LEU A 217 1.56 -22.41 2.46
CA LEU A 217 1.91 -22.11 3.85
C LEU A 217 0.72 -21.50 4.61
N GLY A 218 0.02 -20.54 4.01
CA GLY A 218 -1.17 -19.93 4.61
C GLY A 218 -2.28 -20.94 4.90
N VAL A 219 -2.55 -21.85 3.96
CA VAL A 219 -3.51 -22.96 4.16
C VAL A 219 -3.04 -23.91 5.26
N THR A 220 -1.75 -24.23 5.30
CA THR A 220 -1.16 -25.12 6.32
C THR A 220 -1.28 -24.52 7.72
N PHE A 221 -0.98 -23.23 7.88
CA PHE A 221 -1.15 -22.50 9.14
C PHE A 221 -2.62 -22.44 9.58
N ALA A 222 -3.54 -22.23 8.64
CA ALA A 222 -4.98 -22.22 8.94
C ALA A 222 -5.52 -23.58 9.42
N HIS A 223 -4.81 -24.67 9.13
CA HIS A 223 -5.18 -26.02 9.59
C HIS A 223 -4.52 -26.41 10.92
N SER A 224 -3.31 -25.91 11.21
CA SER A 224 -2.54 -26.27 12.40
C SER A 224 -2.06 -25.06 13.18
N ARG A 225 -2.68 -24.82 14.34
CA ARG A 225 -2.26 -23.77 15.29
C ARG A 225 -0.83 -23.95 15.79
N LEU A 226 -0.32 -25.20 15.82
CA LEU A 226 1.06 -25.48 16.21
C LEU A 226 2.04 -24.99 15.14
N LEU A 227 1.77 -25.27 13.87
CA LEU A 227 2.60 -24.80 12.76
C LEU A 227 2.53 -23.28 12.60
N GLU A 228 1.34 -22.70 12.76
CA GLU A 228 1.17 -21.24 12.81
C GLU A 228 2.05 -20.63 13.89
N ARG A 229 1.90 -21.03 15.16
CA ARG A 229 2.68 -20.46 16.26
C ARG A 229 4.19 -20.72 16.14
N GLY A 230 4.58 -21.88 15.61
CA GLY A 230 5.97 -22.27 15.46
C GLY A 230 6.67 -21.60 14.28
N LEU A 231 6.05 -21.55 13.10
CA LEU A 231 6.68 -21.11 11.86
C LEU A 231 6.41 -19.65 11.51
N LEU A 232 5.29 -19.07 11.96
CA LEU A 232 4.95 -17.67 11.66
C LEU A 232 6.04 -16.68 12.10
N PRO A 233 6.69 -16.81 13.28
CA PRO A 233 7.81 -15.95 13.64
C PRO A 233 8.97 -15.98 12.64
N TYR A 234 9.27 -17.15 12.06
CA TYR A 234 10.32 -17.29 11.04
C TYR A 234 9.90 -16.67 9.70
N VAL A 235 8.64 -16.81 9.31
CA VAL A 235 8.07 -16.15 8.11
C VAL A 235 8.08 -14.63 8.25
N VAL A 236 7.88 -14.10 9.45
CA VAL A 236 8.03 -12.65 9.70
C VAL A 236 9.51 -12.27 9.73
N ALA A 237 10.34 -13.05 10.41
CA ALA A 237 11.78 -12.80 10.53
C ALA A 237 12.48 -12.80 9.17
N SER A 238 12.05 -13.64 8.23
CA SER A 238 12.62 -13.64 6.88
C SER A 238 12.55 -12.25 6.26
N GLN A 239 11.46 -11.49 6.43
CA GLN A 239 11.33 -10.14 5.85
C GLN A 239 12.32 -9.10 6.41
N THR A 240 13.02 -9.42 7.50
CA THR A 240 14.03 -8.52 8.05
C THR A 240 15.36 -8.59 7.30
N VAL A 241 15.58 -9.65 6.51
CA VAL A 241 16.80 -9.81 5.72
C VAL A 241 16.76 -8.87 4.52
N PRO A 242 17.74 -7.95 4.37
CA PRO A 242 17.77 -7.04 3.24
C PRO A 242 17.86 -7.82 1.93
N ILE A 243 16.90 -7.60 1.02
CA ILE A 243 16.87 -8.31 -0.26
C ILE A 243 18.15 -8.08 -1.09
N LEU A 244 18.74 -6.88 -0.98
CA LEU A 244 20.00 -6.51 -1.63
C LEU A 244 21.17 -7.40 -1.19
N ALA A 245 21.12 -7.97 0.02
CA ALA A 245 22.13 -8.91 0.50
C ALA A 245 21.87 -10.35 0.00
N ILE A 246 20.60 -10.75 -0.09
CA ILE A 246 20.21 -12.09 -0.56
C ILE A 246 20.47 -12.24 -2.07
N ALA A 247 20.16 -11.21 -2.86
CA ALA A 247 20.18 -11.31 -4.32
C ALA A 247 21.54 -11.75 -4.91
N PRO A 248 22.69 -11.16 -4.52
CA PRO A 248 24.00 -11.65 -4.96
C PRO A 248 24.28 -13.10 -4.53
N MET A 249 23.85 -13.49 -3.32
CA MET A 249 24.07 -14.86 -2.81
C MET A 249 23.30 -15.89 -3.62
N VAL A 250 22.06 -15.57 -4.03
CA VAL A 250 21.27 -16.43 -4.92
C VAL A 250 21.92 -16.53 -6.30
N VAL A 251 22.42 -15.43 -6.85
CA VAL A 251 23.12 -15.45 -8.16
C VAL A 251 24.43 -16.22 -8.09
N VAL A 252 25.19 -16.14 -6.99
CA VAL A 252 26.39 -16.97 -6.81
C VAL A 252 26.03 -18.45 -6.74
N TRP A 253 24.91 -18.79 -6.10
CA TRP A 253 24.47 -20.18 -5.97
C TRP A 253 23.91 -20.78 -7.26
N ARG A 254 23.07 -20.03 -7.99
CA ARG A 254 22.30 -20.52 -9.14
C ARG A 254 22.82 -20.03 -10.50
N GLY A 255 23.69 -19.03 -10.50
CA GLY A 255 24.21 -18.36 -11.69
C GLY A 255 23.37 -17.16 -12.13
N THR A 256 23.69 -16.61 -13.30
CA THR A 256 23.04 -15.43 -13.87
C THR A 256 21.83 -15.78 -14.76
N GLY A 257 21.28 -16.99 -14.64
CA GLY A 257 20.07 -17.41 -15.35
C GLY A 257 18.81 -16.72 -14.83
N TRP A 258 17.67 -17.00 -15.49
CA TRP A 258 16.33 -16.51 -15.13
C TRP A 258 15.83 -17.08 -13.80
N ASP A 259 16.32 -18.26 -13.42
CA ASP A 259 15.97 -18.98 -12.20
C ASP A 259 16.36 -18.20 -10.93
N SER A 260 17.53 -17.56 -10.92
CA SER A 260 17.95 -16.70 -9.81
C SER A 260 16.99 -15.54 -9.58
N LYS A 261 16.54 -14.87 -10.66
CA LYS A 261 15.61 -13.74 -10.58
C LYS A 261 14.23 -14.19 -10.16
N ALA A 262 13.78 -15.33 -10.68
CA ALA A 262 12.53 -15.95 -10.26
C ALA A 262 12.55 -16.32 -8.77
N ILE A 263 13.65 -16.83 -8.22
CA ILE A 263 13.76 -17.14 -6.77
C ILE A 263 13.68 -15.87 -5.92
N ILE A 264 14.35 -14.80 -6.34
CA ILE A 264 14.34 -13.51 -5.63
C ILE A 264 12.93 -12.89 -5.69
N ALA A 265 12.28 -12.91 -6.85
CA ALA A 265 10.89 -12.48 -6.99
C ALA A 265 9.93 -13.37 -6.18
N ALA A 266 10.13 -14.68 -6.14
CA ALA A 266 9.36 -15.61 -5.30
C ALA A 266 9.51 -15.27 -3.81
N TYR A 267 10.71 -14.90 -3.38
CA TYR A 267 10.96 -14.44 -2.01
C TYR A 267 10.22 -13.13 -1.68
N LEU A 268 10.00 -12.23 -2.63
CA LEU A 268 9.21 -11.02 -2.36
C LEU A 268 7.69 -11.28 -2.34
N THR A 269 7.25 -12.35 -3.00
CA THR A 269 5.82 -12.68 -3.13
C THR A 269 5.30 -13.64 -2.08
N PHE A 270 6.13 -14.55 -1.55
CA PHE A 270 5.62 -15.57 -0.62
C PHE A 270 5.05 -14.97 0.67
N PHE A 271 5.67 -13.92 1.23
CA PHE A 271 5.26 -13.40 2.53
C PHE A 271 3.88 -12.74 2.51
N PRO A 272 3.61 -11.72 1.65
CA PRO A 272 2.28 -11.10 1.61
C PRO A 272 1.18 -12.12 1.32
N VAL A 273 1.43 -13.08 0.43
CA VAL A 273 0.48 -14.14 0.09
C VAL A 273 0.24 -15.08 1.27
N THR A 274 1.28 -15.50 2.00
CA THR A 274 1.14 -16.35 3.20
C THR A 274 0.24 -15.71 4.24
N ILE A 275 0.55 -14.46 4.62
CA ILE A 275 -0.14 -13.77 5.71
C ILE A 275 -1.59 -13.47 5.36
N ASN A 276 -1.87 -13.00 4.14
CA ASN A 276 -3.25 -12.68 3.76
C ASN A 276 -4.08 -13.92 3.46
N THR A 277 -3.47 -15.01 2.96
CA THR A 277 -4.17 -16.30 2.85
C THR A 277 -4.57 -16.79 4.23
N LEU A 278 -3.65 -16.78 5.20
CA LEU A 278 -3.97 -17.16 6.59
C LEU A 278 -5.10 -16.29 7.17
N ARG A 279 -4.98 -14.96 7.06
CA ARG A 279 -5.99 -14.02 7.54
C ARG A 279 -7.36 -14.22 6.87
N GLY A 280 -7.40 -14.40 5.56
CA GLY A 280 -8.64 -14.65 4.82
C GLY A 280 -9.30 -15.98 5.19
N LEU A 281 -8.51 -17.03 5.44
CA LEU A 281 -9.06 -18.32 5.90
C LEU A 281 -9.60 -18.25 7.34
N GLN A 282 -9.13 -17.29 8.14
CA GLN A 282 -9.54 -17.03 9.51
C GLN A 282 -10.61 -15.92 9.64
N SER A 283 -10.95 -15.21 8.56
CA SER A 283 -11.90 -14.08 8.60
C SER A 283 -13.37 -14.50 8.61
N VAL A 284 -13.65 -15.80 8.55
CA VAL A 284 -15.00 -16.35 8.55
C VAL A 284 -15.69 -16.10 9.89
N GLU A 285 -16.93 -15.61 9.84
CA GLU A 285 -17.75 -15.35 11.02
C GLU A 285 -18.06 -16.65 11.79
N PRO A 286 -18.03 -16.65 13.14
CA PRO A 286 -18.34 -17.83 13.94
C PRO A 286 -19.72 -18.45 13.63
N THR A 287 -20.74 -17.62 13.37
CA THR A 287 -22.11 -18.06 13.04
C THR A 287 -22.17 -18.90 11.76
N ALA A 288 -21.39 -18.55 10.74
CA ALA A 288 -21.28 -19.34 9.51
C ALA A 288 -20.58 -20.69 9.73
N LEU A 289 -19.62 -20.75 10.67
CA LEU A 289 -19.00 -22.00 11.08
C LEU A 289 -19.97 -22.88 11.87
N GLU A 290 -20.73 -22.31 12.81
CA GLU A 290 -21.76 -23.01 13.58
C GLU A 290 -22.83 -23.62 12.66
N LEU A 291 -23.27 -22.90 11.63
CA LEU A 291 -24.19 -23.42 10.62
C LEU A 291 -23.62 -24.64 9.91
N MET A 292 -22.37 -24.57 9.45
CA MET A 292 -21.70 -25.72 8.80
C MET A 292 -21.56 -26.92 9.76
N HIS A 293 -21.30 -26.66 11.05
CA HIS A 293 -21.25 -27.70 12.07
C HIS A 293 -22.63 -28.36 12.30
N SER A 294 -23.72 -27.60 12.29
CA SER A 294 -25.09 -28.13 12.37
C SER A 294 -25.45 -29.04 11.18
N TYR A 295 -24.87 -28.78 9.99
CA TYR A 295 -25.00 -29.66 8.82
C TYR A 295 -24.00 -30.83 8.81
N ALA A 296 -23.28 -31.08 9.92
CA ALA A 296 -22.25 -32.11 10.02
C ALA A 296 -21.16 -32.01 8.92
N ALA A 297 -20.84 -30.78 8.47
CA ALA A 297 -19.88 -30.58 7.41
C ALA A 297 -18.47 -31.00 7.83
N THR A 298 -17.78 -31.76 6.97
CA THR A 298 -16.39 -32.16 7.21
C THR A 298 -15.44 -30.96 7.16
N LYS A 299 -14.25 -31.07 7.77
CA LYS A 299 -13.20 -30.01 7.72
C LYS A 299 -12.85 -29.60 6.29
N ARG A 300 -12.84 -30.55 5.35
CA ARG A 300 -12.60 -30.29 3.92
C ARG A 300 -13.75 -29.51 3.29
N ALA A 301 -14.99 -29.84 3.64
CA ALA A 301 -16.16 -29.07 3.20
C ALA A 301 -16.14 -27.64 3.75
N ILE A 302 -15.83 -27.46 5.04
CA ILE A 302 -15.66 -26.13 5.65
C ILE A 302 -14.54 -25.34 4.96
N LEU A 303 -13.42 -25.98 4.65
CA LEU A 303 -12.31 -25.32 3.95
C LEU A 303 -12.72 -24.88 2.54
N LEU A 304 -13.21 -25.81 1.71
CA LEU A 304 -13.46 -25.56 0.29
C LEU A 304 -14.72 -24.72 0.04
N LYS A 305 -15.78 -24.87 0.85
CA LYS A 305 -17.07 -24.21 0.62
C LYS A 305 -17.28 -22.94 1.42
N LEU A 306 -16.54 -22.75 2.53
CA LEU A 306 -16.72 -21.58 3.40
C LEU A 306 -15.44 -20.74 3.49
N ARG A 307 -14.32 -21.33 3.93
CA ARG A 307 -13.10 -20.56 4.19
C ARG A 307 -12.40 -20.06 2.92
N ILE A 308 -12.22 -20.91 1.90
CA ILE A 308 -11.56 -20.49 0.65
C ILE A 308 -12.35 -19.38 -0.05
N PRO A 309 -13.67 -19.51 -0.28
CA PRO A 309 -14.47 -18.43 -0.89
C PRO A 309 -14.38 -17.11 -0.12
N ALA A 310 -14.44 -17.16 1.22
CA ALA A 310 -14.27 -15.98 2.07
C ALA A 310 -12.86 -15.38 1.99
N ALA A 311 -11.83 -16.22 1.78
CA ALA A 311 -10.45 -15.79 1.68
C ALA A 311 -10.07 -15.20 0.32
N VAL A 312 -10.84 -15.45 -0.75
CA VAL A 312 -10.49 -15.02 -2.12
C VAL A 312 -10.15 -13.52 -2.21
N PRO A 313 -10.93 -12.57 -1.64
CA PRO A 313 -10.60 -11.15 -1.72
C PRO A 313 -9.28 -10.79 -1.00
N TYR A 314 -8.98 -11.47 0.11
CA TYR A 314 -7.72 -11.29 0.83
C TYR A 314 -6.53 -11.82 0.02
N ILE A 315 -6.70 -12.97 -0.63
CA ILE A 315 -5.68 -13.57 -1.50
C ILE A 315 -5.41 -12.63 -2.68
N PHE A 316 -6.43 -12.12 -3.38
CA PHE A 316 -6.22 -11.16 -4.48
C PHE A 316 -5.61 -9.84 -4.03
N THR A 317 -5.96 -9.36 -2.83
CA THR A 317 -5.30 -8.18 -2.24
C THR A 317 -3.80 -8.42 -2.10
N ALA A 318 -3.39 -9.58 -1.58
CA ALA A 318 -1.98 -9.94 -1.50
C ALA A 318 -1.32 -10.19 -2.84
N LEU A 319 -2.02 -10.82 -3.80
CA LEU A 319 -1.50 -11.04 -5.14
C LEU A 319 -1.24 -9.70 -5.85
N LYS A 320 -2.09 -8.69 -5.67
CA LYS A 320 -1.86 -7.33 -6.22
C LYS A 320 -0.61 -6.67 -5.63
N ILE A 321 -0.41 -6.76 -4.31
CA ILE A 321 0.79 -6.26 -3.65
C ILE A 321 2.03 -7.05 -4.10
N SER A 322 1.88 -8.36 -4.25
CA SER A 322 2.96 -9.26 -4.65
C SER A 322 3.32 -9.10 -6.13
N ALA A 323 2.39 -8.68 -6.99
CA ALA A 323 2.65 -8.43 -8.40
C ALA A 323 3.70 -7.32 -8.56
N THR A 324 3.52 -6.18 -7.88
CA THR A 324 4.50 -5.09 -7.92
C THR A 324 5.81 -5.49 -7.24
N ALA A 325 5.74 -6.20 -6.10
CA ALA A 325 6.93 -6.69 -5.40
C ALA A 325 7.74 -7.70 -6.23
N SER A 326 7.08 -8.53 -7.05
CA SER A 326 7.77 -9.49 -7.93
C SER A 326 8.58 -8.81 -9.02
N VAL A 327 8.08 -7.71 -9.60
CA VAL A 327 8.84 -6.91 -10.58
C VAL A 327 10.05 -6.27 -9.92
N VAL A 328 9.88 -5.71 -8.72
CA VAL A 328 11.00 -5.17 -7.94
C VAL A 328 12.04 -6.26 -7.65
N GLY A 329 11.59 -7.45 -7.25
CA GLY A 329 12.45 -8.60 -6.99
C GLY A 329 13.23 -9.08 -8.22
N ALA A 330 12.57 -9.14 -9.38
CA ALA A 330 13.21 -9.47 -10.64
C ALA A 330 14.28 -8.43 -11.00
N ILE A 331 13.95 -7.14 -11.00
CA ILE A 331 14.90 -6.05 -11.27
C ILE A 331 16.11 -6.15 -10.34
N ILE A 332 15.89 -6.33 -9.03
CA ILE A 332 16.98 -6.51 -8.05
C ILE A 332 17.83 -7.74 -8.37
N GLY A 333 17.21 -8.83 -8.78
CA GLY A 333 17.90 -10.05 -9.19
C GLY A 333 18.69 -9.92 -10.48
N GLU A 334 18.38 -8.93 -11.33
CA GLU A 334 19.15 -8.64 -12.54
C GLU A 334 20.36 -7.70 -12.27
N LEU A 335 20.46 -7.06 -11.10
CA LEU A 335 21.56 -6.14 -10.76
C LEU A 335 22.94 -6.79 -10.55
N PRO A 336 23.06 -8.03 -10.02
CA PRO A 336 24.36 -8.67 -9.84
C PRO A 336 25.15 -8.80 -11.15
N VAL A 337 26.48 -8.70 -11.04
CA VAL A 337 27.40 -8.67 -12.18
C VAL A 337 27.23 -9.90 -13.07
N GLY A 338 27.17 -9.68 -14.38
CA GLY A 338 27.06 -10.73 -15.40
C GLY A 338 25.67 -10.94 -15.98
N SER A 339 24.64 -10.25 -15.46
CA SER A 339 23.34 -10.16 -16.14
C SER A 339 23.43 -9.17 -17.31
N THR A 340 23.08 -9.62 -18.51
CA THR A 340 23.15 -8.81 -19.74
C THR A 340 21.78 -8.43 -20.30
N GLN A 341 20.71 -8.93 -19.70
CA GLN A 341 19.35 -8.81 -20.18
C GLN A 341 18.43 -8.35 -19.04
N GLY A 342 17.36 -7.63 -19.39
CA GLY A 342 16.40 -7.08 -18.44
C GLY A 342 16.59 -5.59 -18.17
N ILE A 343 15.67 -5.03 -17.39
CA ILE A 343 15.61 -3.61 -17.05
C ILE A 343 16.73 -3.22 -16.06
N GLY A 344 17.09 -4.09 -15.12
CA GLY A 344 18.13 -3.83 -14.11
C GLY A 344 19.49 -3.48 -14.74
N PRO A 345 20.04 -4.28 -15.67
CA PRO A 345 21.27 -3.97 -16.37
C PRO A 345 21.16 -2.68 -17.19
N ALA A 346 20.00 -2.39 -17.77
CA ALA A 346 19.76 -1.14 -18.48
C ALA A 346 19.82 0.08 -17.53
N ILE A 347 19.22 -0.02 -16.33
CA ILE A 347 19.31 1.02 -15.30
C ILE A 347 20.76 1.28 -14.92
N ILE A 348 21.54 0.22 -14.63
CA ILE A 348 22.95 0.37 -14.27
C ILE A 348 23.76 0.97 -15.42
N ASN A 349 23.56 0.49 -16.65
CA ASN A 349 24.27 0.99 -17.83
C ASN A 349 24.01 2.49 -18.04
N TYR A 350 22.75 2.92 -18.08
CA TYR A 350 22.41 4.34 -18.29
C TYR A 350 22.75 5.22 -17.08
N ALA A 351 22.82 4.67 -15.87
CA ALA A 351 23.33 5.39 -14.70
C ALA A 351 24.83 5.69 -14.81
N GLN A 352 25.65 4.79 -15.37
CA GLN A 352 27.07 5.05 -15.60
C GLN A 352 27.30 6.18 -16.62
N TYR A 353 26.45 6.27 -17.64
CA TYR A 353 26.49 7.31 -18.69
C TYR A 353 25.56 8.50 -18.41
N TYR A 354 25.16 8.71 -17.14
CA TYR A 354 24.24 9.78 -16.78
C TYR A 354 24.79 11.16 -17.18
N ASN A 355 26.10 11.34 -17.08
CA ASN A 355 26.79 12.58 -17.44
C ASN A 355 26.78 12.89 -18.95
N THR A 356 26.41 11.94 -19.80
CA THR A 356 26.39 12.14 -21.26
C THR A 356 24.95 12.22 -21.77
N TRP A 357 24.09 11.32 -21.29
CA TRP A 357 22.70 11.22 -21.73
C TRP A 357 21.74 10.93 -20.56
N PRO A 358 21.47 11.92 -19.68
CA PRO A 358 20.53 11.76 -18.56
C PRO A 358 19.14 11.22 -18.93
N PRO A 359 18.50 11.63 -20.05
CA PRO A 359 17.14 11.19 -20.41
C PRO A 359 16.95 9.67 -20.52
N ASN A 360 18.00 8.92 -20.88
CA ASN A 360 17.91 7.47 -21.09
C ASN A 360 17.65 6.70 -19.78
N LEU A 361 18.26 7.14 -18.68
CA LEU A 361 18.02 6.55 -17.36
C LEU A 361 16.57 6.78 -16.93
N TRP A 362 16.07 8.01 -17.08
CA TRP A 362 14.70 8.35 -16.74
C TRP A 362 13.67 7.62 -17.60
N ALA A 363 13.93 7.47 -18.91
CA ALA A 363 13.10 6.67 -19.81
C ALA A 363 13.05 5.19 -19.35
N THR A 364 14.19 4.65 -18.91
CA THR A 364 14.26 3.28 -18.36
C THR A 364 13.46 3.13 -17.08
N ILE A 365 13.52 4.12 -16.16
CA ILE A 365 12.72 4.15 -14.93
C ILE A 365 11.22 4.22 -15.25
N LEU A 366 10.82 5.00 -16.25
CA LEU A 366 9.42 5.04 -16.70
C LEU A 366 8.95 3.67 -17.22
N VAL A 367 9.77 3.00 -18.03
CA VAL A 367 9.45 1.64 -18.51
C VAL A 367 9.36 0.66 -17.35
N ALA A 368 10.29 0.72 -16.38
CA ALA A 368 10.23 -0.11 -15.17
C ALA A 368 8.93 0.08 -14.39
N ALA A 369 8.48 1.33 -14.23
CA ALA A 369 7.21 1.65 -13.60
C ALA A 369 6.02 1.09 -14.39
N LEU A 370 6.02 1.22 -15.72
CA LEU A 370 4.99 0.68 -16.60
C LEU A 370 4.89 -0.86 -16.53
N VAL A 371 6.03 -1.56 -16.43
CA VAL A 371 6.07 -3.01 -16.22
C VAL A 371 5.38 -3.41 -14.91
N GLY A 372 5.69 -2.71 -13.82
CA GLY A 372 5.05 -2.91 -12.51
C GLY A 372 3.54 -2.64 -12.53
N ILE A 373 3.14 -1.51 -13.11
CA ILE A 373 1.72 -1.13 -13.26
C ILE A 373 0.99 -2.14 -14.14
N GLY A 374 1.60 -2.56 -15.26
CA GLY A 374 1.04 -3.56 -16.17
C GLY A 374 0.80 -4.89 -15.47
N PHE A 375 1.75 -5.34 -14.63
CA PHE A 375 1.57 -6.58 -13.88
C PHE A 375 0.48 -6.47 -12.80
N TYR A 376 0.44 -5.35 -12.06
CA TYR A 376 -0.66 -5.07 -11.13
C TYR A 376 -2.02 -5.07 -11.84
N ALA A 377 -2.11 -4.38 -12.98
CA ALA A 377 -3.34 -4.28 -13.76
C ALA A 377 -3.80 -5.64 -14.28
N LEU A 378 -2.88 -6.53 -14.67
CA LEU A 378 -3.18 -7.90 -15.03
C LEU A 378 -3.85 -8.64 -13.85
N VAL A 379 -3.26 -8.57 -12.66
CA VAL A 379 -3.83 -9.24 -11.47
C VAL A 379 -5.18 -8.64 -11.08
N ALA A 380 -5.34 -7.32 -11.14
CA ALA A 380 -6.61 -6.65 -10.87
C ALA A 380 -7.69 -7.02 -11.90
N LEU A 381 -7.32 -7.22 -13.17
CA LEU A 381 -8.24 -7.71 -14.20
C LEU A 381 -8.70 -9.14 -13.90
N VAL A 382 -7.78 -10.01 -13.49
CA VAL A 382 -8.11 -11.39 -13.08
C VAL A 382 -9.02 -11.39 -11.86
N GLU A 383 -8.74 -10.56 -10.85
CA GLU A 383 -9.59 -10.40 -9.66
C GLU A 383 -11.02 -10.01 -10.05
N ARG A 384 -11.19 -9.01 -10.92
CA ARG A 384 -12.53 -8.57 -11.37
C ARG A 384 -13.32 -9.68 -12.09
N ARG A 385 -12.64 -10.65 -12.70
CA ARG A 385 -13.27 -11.80 -13.38
C ARG A 385 -13.60 -12.94 -12.43
N VAL A 386 -12.80 -13.14 -11.38
CA VAL A 386 -12.98 -14.24 -10.42
C VAL A 386 -13.89 -13.83 -9.26
N VAL A 387 -13.78 -12.59 -8.80
CA VAL A 387 -14.54 -12.01 -7.69
C VAL A 387 -15.70 -11.21 -8.23
N THR A 388 -16.76 -11.90 -8.64
CA THR A 388 -17.98 -11.27 -9.19
C THR A 388 -19.05 -11.01 -8.12
N TRP A 389 -18.92 -11.65 -6.96
CA TRP A 389 -19.97 -11.71 -5.93
C TRP A 389 -19.92 -10.58 -4.91
N LEU A 390 -18.80 -9.84 -4.81
CA LEU A 390 -18.71 -8.67 -3.94
C LEU A 390 -19.22 -7.43 -4.69
N PRO A 391 -20.03 -6.58 -4.04
CA PRO A 391 -20.38 -5.27 -4.59
C PRO A 391 -19.10 -4.49 -4.92
N PRO A 392 -19.04 -3.77 -6.05
CA PRO A 392 -17.93 -2.85 -6.31
C PRO A 392 -17.84 -1.87 -5.15
N THR A 393 -16.78 -1.95 -4.35
CA THR A 393 -16.47 -0.90 -3.38
C THR A 393 -16.21 0.38 -4.17
N GLU A 394 -16.83 1.50 -3.79
CA GLU A 394 -16.83 2.76 -4.57
C GLU A 394 -15.44 3.43 -4.78
N GLY A 395 -14.32 2.74 -4.52
CA GLY A 395 -12.97 3.30 -4.52
C GLY A 395 -11.90 2.51 -5.27
N GLY A 396 -12.24 1.70 -6.29
CA GLY A 396 -11.28 0.89 -7.05
C GLY A 396 -11.33 1.01 -8.57
#